data_AF-A0A358DWB3-F1
#
_entry.id   AF-A0A358DWB3-F1
#
_cell.length_a   1.000
_cell.length_b   1.000
_cell.length_c   1.000
_cell.angle_alpha   90.00
_cell.angle_beta   90.00
_cell.angle_gamma   90.00
#
_symmetry.space_group_name_H-M   'P 1'
#
loop_
_entity.id
_entity.type
_entity.pdbx_description
1 polymer ?
#
loop_
_entity_poly.entity_id
_entity_poly.type
_entity_poly.pdbx_seq_one_letter_code
_entity_poly.pdbx_strand_id
1 'polypeptide(L)'
;DSIEEMDKIQVGDVLVTDMTDPDWEPIMKKASAIVTNRGGRTCHAAIIARELGIPAVVGCGNATDNIKTGDKITVSCAEGDTGYIYGDELEFDVVTSRIDAMPDLPLKVMMNVGNPDRAFDFARLPSAGVGLARLEFIINRMIGVHPKALLNFDSQPEELKDEINDMIAGYASPTEYYIEKLVEGISTIGAAFAPEKVIVRMSDFKSNEYFNLVGGYQYEPDEENPMLGFRGASRYISEDFRDCFALECEAIKRVRNNMGLTNVEIMIPFVRTLEEGRKVIELLEEQGLKKGDKGLRIIMMCELPSNALLADQFLDIFDGFSIGSNDLTQLTLGLDRDSGLIAHLFDERDEAVKALLSMAIRAAKKRGKYVGICGQGPSDHEDFAAWLVEEGIDSVSLNPDTVVETWLYLAEKHN
;
A
#
# COMPACT_ATOMS: atom_id res chain seq x y z
N ASP A 1 11.86 37.48 -22.99
CA ASP A 1 11.33 38.33 -21.90
C ASP A 1 10.41 39.48 -22.34
N SER A 2 9.74 39.36 -23.49
CA SER A 2 8.62 40.25 -23.83
C SER A 2 7.55 39.49 -24.63
N ILE A 3 6.29 39.94 -24.52
CA ILE A 3 5.14 39.45 -25.30
C ILE A 3 5.39 39.53 -26.82
N GLU A 4 6.36 40.34 -27.26
CA GLU A 4 6.72 40.52 -28.67
C GLU A 4 7.54 39.36 -29.25
N GLU A 5 8.08 38.47 -28.42
CA GLU A 5 8.86 37.30 -28.87
C GLU A 5 8.05 36.00 -28.94
N MET A 6 6.78 36.08 -28.57
CA MET A 6 5.82 34.98 -28.53
C MET A 6 5.66 34.23 -29.86
N ASP A 7 5.77 34.94 -30.98
CA ASP A 7 5.66 34.38 -32.33
C ASP A 7 6.85 33.50 -32.74
N LYS A 8 7.94 33.50 -31.95
CA LYS A 8 9.15 32.71 -32.24
C LYS A 8 9.04 31.26 -31.75
N ILE A 9 8.11 30.94 -30.86
CA ILE A 9 7.95 29.60 -30.31
C ILE A 9 7.25 28.68 -31.31
N GLN A 10 7.94 27.59 -31.64
CA GLN A 10 7.45 26.55 -32.53
C GLN A 10 6.92 25.34 -31.76
N VAL A 11 6.20 24.47 -32.47
CA VAL A 11 5.71 23.23 -31.89
C VAL A 11 6.89 22.32 -31.56
N GLY A 12 6.99 21.89 -30.31
CA GLY A 12 8.07 21.04 -29.83
C GLY A 12 9.16 21.78 -29.04
N ASP A 13 9.13 23.12 -29.00
CA ASP A 13 10.08 23.91 -28.21
C ASP A 13 9.80 23.81 -26.71
N VAL A 14 10.87 23.91 -25.89
CA VAL A 14 10.73 24.06 -24.44
C VAL A 14 10.60 25.55 -24.11
N LEU A 15 9.50 25.94 -23.47
CA LEU A 15 9.27 27.30 -23.03
C LEU A 15 10.05 27.57 -21.73
N VAL A 16 11.08 28.41 -21.80
CA VAL A 16 11.84 28.87 -20.62
C VAL A 16 11.54 30.35 -20.38
N THR A 17 11.02 30.70 -19.21
CA THR A 17 10.68 32.10 -18.88
C THR A 17 10.75 32.37 -17.37
N ASP A 18 10.67 33.63 -16.94
CA ASP A 18 10.65 33.97 -15.52
C ASP A 18 9.31 33.58 -14.87
N MET A 19 8.19 33.90 -15.53
CA MET A 19 6.82 33.62 -15.11
C MET A 19 5.86 33.72 -16.31
N THR A 20 4.72 33.01 -16.24
CA THR A 20 3.65 33.07 -17.25
C THR A 20 2.40 33.74 -16.69
N ASP A 21 1.60 34.35 -17.57
CA ASP A 21 0.25 34.86 -17.31
C ASP A 21 -0.74 34.35 -18.40
N PRO A 22 -2.06 34.65 -18.31
CA PRO A 22 -3.05 34.12 -19.25
C PRO A 22 -2.80 34.44 -20.73
N ASP A 23 -2.05 35.50 -21.05
CA ASP A 23 -1.75 35.86 -22.43
C ASP A 23 -0.79 34.84 -23.09
N TRP A 24 -0.12 33.99 -22.29
CA TRP A 24 0.80 32.94 -22.75
C TRP A 24 0.10 31.64 -23.15
N GLU A 25 -1.17 31.45 -22.81
CA GLU A 25 -1.91 30.19 -23.07
C GLU A 25 -1.82 29.68 -24.52
N PRO A 26 -1.94 30.52 -25.58
CA PRO A 26 -1.87 30.04 -26.96
C PRO A 26 -0.51 29.41 -27.31
N ILE A 27 0.54 29.81 -26.60
CA ILE A 27 1.93 29.42 -26.85
C ILE A 27 2.31 28.23 -25.98
N MET A 28 1.83 28.21 -24.74
CA MET A 28 1.98 27.05 -23.87
C MET A 28 1.47 25.78 -24.55
N LYS A 29 0.39 25.87 -25.34
CA LYS A 29 -0.13 24.75 -26.16
C LYS A 29 0.82 24.23 -27.24
N LYS A 30 1.81 25.03 -27.66
CA LYS A 30 2.82 24.64 -28.66
C LYS A 30 4.06 24.05 -28.01
N ALA A 31 4.30 24.34 -26.73
CA ALA A 31 5.50 23.92 -26.03
C ALA A 31 5.46 22.42 -25.70
N SER A 32 6.62 21.76 -25.78
CA SER A 32 6.81 20.37 -25.37
C SER A 32 7.04 20.22 -23.86
N ALA A 33 7.57 21.28 -23.22
CA ALA A 33 7.72 21.40 -21.77
C ALA A 33 7.79 22.87 -21.35
N ILE A 34 7.56 23.14 -20.07
CA ILE A 34 7.55 24.49 -19.51
C ILE A 34 8.52 24.58 -18.33
N VAL A 35 9.41 25.56 -18.34
CA VAL A 35 10.38 25.82 -17.28
C VAL A 35 10.24 27.26 -16.81
N THR A 36 10.00 27.47 -15.52
CA THR A 36 9.94 28.83 -14.96
C THR A 36 10.90 29.05 -13.79
N ASN A 37 11.52 30.23 -13.74
CA ASN A 37 12.34 30.61 -12.58
C ASN A 37 11.49 30.71 -11.31
N ARG A 38 10.28 31.25 -11.42
CA ARG A 38 9.40 31.53 -10.28
C ARG A 38 8.10 30.75 -10.39
N GLY A 39 7.52 30.50 -9.23
CA GLY A 39 6.24 29.79 -9.10
C GLY A 39 6.36 28.51 -8.29
N GLY A 40 5.28 28.15 -7.60
CA GLY A 40 5.14 26.89 -6.90
C GLY A 40 4.01 26.05 -7.50
N ARG A 41 3.57 25.01 -6.78
CA ARG A 41 2.55 24.06 -7.26
C ARG A 41 1.21 24.71 -7.68
N THR A 42 0.92 25.93 -7.25
CA THR A 42 -0.33 26.65 -7.56
C THR A 42 -0.12 27.85 -8.48
N CYS A 43 1.06 28.01 -9.09
CA CYS A 43 1.29 29.10 -10.03
C CYS A 43 0.56 28.86 -11.36
N HIS A 44 0.37 29.93 -12.11
CA HIS A 44 -0.29 29.91 -13.42
C HIS A 44 0.31 28.84 -14.36
N ALA A 45 1.64 28.82 -14.50
CA ALA A 45 2.34 27.84 -15.33
C ALA A 45 2.03 26.39 -14.93
N ALA A 46 2.06 26.10 -13.62
CA ALA A 46 1.82 24.75 -13.10
C ALA A 46 0.36 24.29 -13.25
N ILE A 47 -0.60 25.21 -13.14
CA ILE A 47 -2.03 24.90 -13.29
C ILE A 47 -2.33 24.55 -14.75
N ILE A 48 -1.95 25.44 -15.68
CA ILE A 48 -2.23 25.27 -17.11
C ILE A 48 -1.45 24.09 -17.70
N ALA A 49 -0.20 23.87 -17.28
CA ALA A 49 0.59 22.72 -17.72
C ALA A 49 -0.08 21.38 -17.39
N ARG A 50 -0.68 21.24 -16.19
CA ARG A 50 -1.44 20.03 -15.83
C ARG A 50 -2.69 19.84 -16.67
N GLU A 51 -3.43 20.92 -16.93
CA GLU A 51 -4.65 20.86 -17.74
C GLU A 51 -4.33 20.45 -19.20
N LEU A 52 -3.19 20.90 -19.73
CA LEU A 52 -2.75 20.59 -21.08
C LEU A 52 -1.93 19.29 -21.18
N GLY A 53 -1.59 18.64 -20.06
CA GLY A 53 -0.76 17.44 -20.03
C GLY A 53 0.69 17.67 -20.44
N ILE A 54 1.22 18.87 -20.23
CA ILE A 54 2.57 19.28 -20.62
C ILE A 54 3.49 19.20 -19.39
N PRO A 55 4.66 18.53 -19.45
CA PRO A 55 5.63 18.53 -18.37
C PRO A 55 6.05 19.95 -17.97
N ALA A 56 6.07 20.25 -16.67
CA ALA A 56 6.45 21.56 -16.17
C ALA A 56 7.31 21.51 -14.91
N VAL A 57 8.44 22.22 -14.96
CA VAL A 57 9.34 22.43 -13.83
C VAL A 57 9.30 23.91 -13.46
N VAL A 58 8.73 24.22 -12.30
CA VAL A 58 8.52 25.61 -11.85
C VAL A 58 9.34 25.90 -10.60
N GLY A 59 9.80 27.15 -10.47
CA GLY A 59 10.57 27.57 -9.30
C GLY A 59 12.07 27.26 -9.40
N CYS A 60 12.63 27.18 -10.60
CA CYS A 60 14.05 26.86 -10.84
C CYS A 60 15.02 27.93 -10.32
N GLY A 61 14.56 29.15 -10.06
CA GLY A 61 15.35 30.28 -9.60
C GLY A 61 16.19 30.96 -10.70
N ASN A 62 16.96 30.18 -11.47
CA ASN A 62 17.97 30.68 -12.42
C ASN A 62 17.95 30.00 -13.80
N ALA A 63 16.82 29.41 -14.21
CA ALA A 63 16.70 28.73 -15.50
C ALA A 63 16.96 29.66 -16.69
N THR A 64 16.43 30.89 -16.70
CA THR A 64 16.67 31.87 -17.79
C THR A 64 18.13 32.34 -17.87
N ASP A 65 18.86 32.27 -16.75
CA ASP A 65 20.27 32.65 -16.71
C ASP A 65 21.15 31.56 -17.31
N ASN A 66 20.80 30.29 -17.06
CA ASN A 66 21.59 29.13 -17.45
C ASN A 66 21.22 28.57 -18.83
N ILE A 67 19.97 28.73 -19.27
CA ILE A 67 19.47 28.18 -20.52
C ILE A 67 19.28 29.32 -21.51
N LYS A 68 19.90 29.21 -22.68
CA LYS A 68 19.84 30.22 -23.76
C LYS A 68 18.94 29.75 -24.90
N THR A 69 18.39 30.71 -25.62
CA THR A 69 17.58 30.43 -26.81
C THR A 69 18.38 29.62 -27.81
N GLY A 70 17.86 28.46 -28.20
CA GLY A 70 18.50 27.53 -29.12
C GLY A 70 19.28 26.40 -28.46
N ASP A 71 19.42 26.42 -27.12
CA ASP A 71 19.98 25.28 -26.39
C ASP A 71 19.04 24.07 -26.50
N LYS A 72 19.63 22.91 -26.72
CA LYS A 72 18.91 21.63 -26.61
C LYS A 72 18.89 21.21 -25.16
N ILE A 73 17.70 20.92 -24.64
CA ILE A 73 17.50 20.49 -23.26
C ILE A 73 16.45 19.37 -23.19
N THR A 74 16.58 18.53 -22.17
CA THR A 74 15.59 17.51 -21.83
C THR A 74 14.97 17.83 -20.48
N VAL A 75 13.64 17.90 -20.40
CA VAL A 75 12.93 18.18 -19.15
C VAL A 75 12.29 16.89 -18.64
N SER A 76 12.69 16.44 -17.46
CA SER A 76 12.13 15.26 -16.78
C SER A 76 11.28 15.68 -15.59
N CYS A 77 10.10 15.08 -15.49
CA CYS A 77 9.24 15.12 -14.31
C CYS A 77 9.00 13.70 -13.74
N ALA A 78 9.86 12.73 -14.10
CA ALA A 78 9.68 11.32 -13.74
C ALA A 78 9.95 11.06 -12.24
N GLU A 79 10.77 11.89 -11.61
CA GLU A 79 11.21 11.78 -10.21
C GLU A 79 10.18 12.35 -9.21
N GLY A 80 8.91 12.44 -9.63
CA GLY A 80 7.79 12.86 -8.80
C GLY A 80 7.78 14.36 -8.51
N ASP A 81 8.11 14.73 -7.27
CA ASP A 81 8.03 16.13 -6.80
C ASP A 81 9.26 16.98 -7.20
N THR A 82 10.34 16.35 -7.69
CA THR A 82 11.55 17.04 -8.16
C THR A 82 11.65 16.93 -9.68
N GLY A 83 11.66 18.08 -10.37
CA GLY A 83 11.89 18.13 -11.82
C GLY A 83 13.35 18.38 -12.15
N TYR A 84 13.85 17.69 -13.17
CA TYR A 84 15.23 17.84 -13.66
C TYR A 84 15.25 18.43 -15.06
N ILE A 85 16.24 19.27 -15.32
CA ILE A 85 16.52 19.84 -16.63
C ILE A 85 17.94 19.43 -17.00
N TYR A 86 18.05 18.56 -18.00
CA TYR A 86 19.32 18.06 -18.51
C TYR A 86 19.76 18.88 -19.73
N GLY A 87 21.07 19.05 -19.87
CA GLY A 87 21.64 19.54 -21.11
C GLY A 87 21.52 18.49 -22.21
N ASP A 88 21.40 18.97 -23.44
CA ASP A 88 21.21 18.18 -24.66
C ASP A 88 19.85 17.47 -24.77
N GLU A 89 19.59 16.96 -25.97
CA GLU A 89 18.47 16.11 -26.29
C GLU A 89 18.89 14.67 -25.99
N LEU A 90 18.47 14.15 -24.83
CA LEU A 90 18.83 12.81 -24.39
C LEU A 90 18.00 11.79 -25.17
N GLU A 91 18.67 10.72 -25.62
CA GLU A 91 17.97 9.57 -26.19
C GLU A 91 17.12 8.90 -25.11
N PHE A 92 15.89 8.54 -25.48
CA PHE A 92 14.97 7.81 -24.62
C PHE A 92 14.27 6.72 -25.43
N ASP A 93 14.01 5.60 -24.77
CA ASP A 93 13.19 4.52 -25.32
C ASP A 93 11.77 4.65 -24.77
N VAL A 94 10.78 4.68 -25.68
CA VAL A 94 9.36 4.61 -25.29
C VAL A 94 8.87 3.18 -25.41
N VAL A 95 8.78 2.50 -24.26
CA VAL A 95 8.11 1.21 -24.18
C VAL A 95 6.63 1.46 -23.92
N THR A 96 5.80 1.33 -24.96
CA THR A 96 4.33 1.39 -24.82
C THR A 96 3.77 -0.02 -24.74
N SER A 97 3.41 -0.45 -23.53
CA SER A 97 2.70 -1.72 -23.32
C SER A 97 1.20 -1.48 -23.32
N ARG A 98 0.46 -2.17 -24.20
CA ARG A 98 -0.99 -2.14 -24.15
C ARG A 98 -1.50 -3.15 -23.13
N ILE A 99 -2.22 -2.66 -22.13
CA ILE A 99 -2.78 -3.45 -21.02
C ILE A 99 -3.82 -4.48 -21.50
N ASP A 100 -4.39 -4.30 -22.71
CA ASP A 100 -5.39 -5.22 -23.29
C ASP A 100 -4.80 -6.54 -23.82
N ALA A 101 -3.47 -6.68 -23.83
CA ALA A 101 -2.77 -7.86 -24.33
C ALA A 101 -1.74 -8.41 -23.33
N MET A 102 -2.07 -8.41 -22.03
CA MET A 102 -1.19 -9.04 -21.05
C MET A 102 -1.12 -10.56 -21.27
N PRO A 103 0.08 -11.15 -21.29
CA PRO A 103 0.26 -12.59 -21.48
C PRO A 103 -0.32 -13.38 -20.30
N ASP A 104 -0.78 -14.60 -20.58
CA ASP A 104 -1.24 -15.51 -19.52
C ASP A 104 -0.07 -15.94 -18.64
N LEU A 105 -0.31 -16.01 -17.33
CA LEU A 105 0.64 -16.49 -16.33
C LEU A 105 0.08 -17.72 -15.60
N PRO A 106 0.96 -18.64 -15.14
CA PRO A 106 0.55 -19.79 -14.32
C PRO A 106 0.13 -19.41 -12.88
N LEU A 107 0.12 -18.12 -12.54
CA LEU A 107 -0.26 -17.56 -11.24
C LEU A 107 -1.03 -16.26 -11.39
N LYS A 108 -1.60 -15.77 -10.29
CA LYS A 108 -2.31 -14.48 -10.24
C LYS A 108 -1.41 -13.36 -9.74
N VAL A 109 -1.19 -12.33 -10.55
CA VAL A 109 -0.53 -11.09 -10.09
C VAL A 109 -1.58 -10.21 -9.42
N MET A 110 -1.35 -9.89 -8.14
CA MET A 110 -2.21 -9.05 -7.31
C MET A 110 -1.44 -7.81 -6.84
N MET A 111 -2.13 -6.88 -6.16
CA MET A 111 -1.51 -5.65 -5.66
C MET A 111 -1.44 -5.58 -4.13
N ASN A 112 -0.41 -4.90 -3.65
CA ASN A 112 -0.31 -4.35 -2.29
C ASN A 112 -0.87 -2.92 -2.31
N VAL A 113 -1.97 -2.67 -1.61
CA VAL A 113 -2.63 -1.36 -1.58
C VAL A 113 -2.81 -0.91 -0.13
N GLY A 114 -2.22 0.23 0.23
CA GLY A 114 -2.41 0.83 1.55
C GLY A 114 -3.28 2.08 1.53
N ASN A 115 -3.16 2.90 0.50
CA ASN A 115 -3.85 4.19 0.42
C ASN A 115 -5.16 4.07 -0.37
N PRO A 116 -6.34 4.25 0.26
CA PRO A 116 -7.63 4.24 -0.44
C PRO A 116 -7.77 5.32 -1.51
N ASP A 117 -7.13 6.50 -1.34
CA ASP A 117 -7.26 7.63 -2.28
C ASP A 117 -6.74 7.30 -3.68
N ARG A 118 -5.80 6.35 -3.77
CA ARG A 118 -5.21 5.90 -5.04
C ARG A 118 -5.84 4.61 -5.57
N ALA A 119 -6.82 4.03 -4.87
CA ALA A 119 -7.36 2.72 -5.22
C ALA A 119 -7.96 2.67 -6.63
N PHE A 120 -8.73 3.69 -7.03
CA PHE A 120 -9.32 3.76 -8.36
C PHE A 120 -8.31 4.01 -9.49
N ASP A 121 -7.15 4.61 -9.18
CA ASP A 121 -6.07 4.74 -10.14
C ASP A 121 -5.38 3.39 -10.35
N PHE A 122 -5.09 2.68 -9.25
CA PHE A 122 -4.46 1.36 -9.30
C PHE A 122 -5.36 0.29 -9.94
N ALA A 123 -6.68 0.39 -9.77
CA ALA A 123 -7.64 -0.51 -10.42
C ALA A 123 -7.60 -0.45 -11.96
N ARG A 124 -6.96 0.56 -12.56
CA ARG A 124 -6.77 0.64 -14.01
C ARG A 124 -5.64 -0.24 -14.54
N LEU A 125 -4.77 -0.71 -13.64
CA LEU A 125 -3.68 -1.62 -13.98
C LEU A 125 -4.18 -3.07 -14.00
N PRO A 126 -3.62 -3.92 -14.88
CA PRO A 126 -4.00 -5.33 -14.95
C PRO A 126 -3.61 -6.03 -13.66
N SER A 127 -4.60 -6.61 -12.96
CA SER A 127 -4.38 -7.37 -11.74
C SER A 127 -5.54 -8.31 -11.45
N ALA A 128 -5.29 -9.35 -10.67
CA ALA A 128 -6.30 -10.25 -10.13
C ALA A 128 -6.83 -9.77 -8.76
N GLY A 129 -6.82 -8.45 -8.53
CA GLY A 129 -7.25 -7.81 -7.28
C GLY A 129 -6.12 -7.44 -6.33
N VAL A 130 -6.46 -7.31 -5.04
CA VAL A 130 -5.57 -6.85 -3.98
C VAL A 130 -5.28 -8.01 -3.03
N GLY A 131 -4.02 -8.45 -3.00
CA GLY A 131 -3.60 -9.55 -2.12
C GLY A 131 -3.16 -9.08 -0.74
N LEU A 132 -2.96 -7.77 -0.56
CA LEU A 132 -2.74 -7.13 0.73
C LEU A 132 -3.31 -5.70 0.73
N ALA A 133 -4.48 -5.52 1.34
CA ALA A 133 -5.00 -4.23 1.73
C ALA A 133 -4.61 -3.92 3.18
N ARG A 134 -3.82 -2.86 3.40
CA ARG A 134 -3.26 -2.48 4.71
C ARG A 134 -4.14 -1.45 5.41
N LEU A 135 -4.55 -1.70 6.65
CA LEU A 135 -5.35 -0.75 7.43
C LEU A 135 -4.53 0.36 8.06
N GLU A 136 -3.21 0.20 8.17
CA GLU A 136 -2.33 1.13 8.89
C GLU A 136 -2.39 2.54 8.31
N PHE A 137 -2.53 2.70 7.00
CA PHE A 137 -2.67 4.03 6.40
C PHE A 137 -3.98 4.70 6.80
N ILE A 138 -5.09 3.95 6.81
CA ILE A 138 -6.39 4.45 7.24
C ILE A 138 -6.31 4.88 8.71
N ILE A 139 -5.74 4.05 9.58
CA ILE A 139 -5.65 4.34 11.00
C ILE A 139 -4.70 5.53 11.26
N ASN A 140 -3.51 5.58 10.66
CA ASN A 140 -2.55 6.67 10.92
C ASN A 140 -2.96 8.00 10.28
N ARG A 141 -3.49 8.00 9.06
CA ARG A 141 -3.71 9.24 8.28
C ARG A 141 -5.15 9.71 8.27
N MET A 142 -6.11 8.79 8.24
CA MET A 142 -7.53 9.15 8.15
C MET A 142 -8.20 9.20 9.51
N ILE A 143 -7.76 8.37 10.46
CA ILE A 143 -8.31 8.33 11.82
C ILE A 143 -7.46 9.16 12.79
N GLY A 144 -6.17 8.86 12.90
CA GLY A 144 -5.18 9.59 13.70
C GLY A 144 -5.30 9.48 15.22
N VAL A 145 -6.32 8.78 15.74
CA VAL A 145 -6.61 8.64 17.18
C VAL A 145 -6.57 7.18 17.60
N HIS A 146 -6.02 6.92 18.79
CA HIS A 146 -5.99 5.58 19.37
C HIS A 146 -7.43 5.08 19.68
N PRO A 147 -7.82 3.85 19.29
CA PRO A 147 -9.20 3.38 19.46
C PRO A 147 -9.66 3.30 20.93
N LYS A 148 -8.74 3.01 21.88
CA LYS A 148 -9.09 3.10 23.31
C LYS A 148 -9.37 4.53 23.79
N ALA A 149 -8.73 5.53 23.20
CA ALA A 149 -9.00 6.92 23.57
C ALA A 149 -10.45 7.29 23.19
N LEU A 150 -10.89 6.83 22.01
CA LEU A 150 -12.26 7.00 21.52
C LEU A 150 -13.28 6.18 22.33
N LEU A 151 -12.98 4.92 22.67
CA LEU A 151 -13.87 4.09 23.50
C LEU A 151 -14.06 4.67 24.91
N ASN A 152 -12.99 5.24 25.46
CA ASN A 152 -12.97 5.81 26.80
C ASN A 152 -13.14 7.34 26.80
N PHE A 153 -13.75 7.90 25.74
CA PHE A 153 -13.80 9.35 25.49
C PHE A 153 -14.27 10.17 26.70
N ASP A 154 -15.33 9.74 27.37
CA ASP A 154 -15.90 10.47 28.53
C ASP A 154 -14.90 10.60 29.70
N SER A 155 -13.95 9.67 29.80
CA SER A 155 -12.93 9.64 30.86
C SER A 155 -11.63 10.37 30.49
N GLN A 156 -11.51 10.86 29.25
CA GLN A 156 -10.30 11.55 28.80
C GLN A 156 -10.12 12.92 29.47
N PRO A 157 -8.88 13.43 29.57
CA PRO A 157 -8.62 14.83 29.93
C PRO A 157 -9.33 15.79 28.96
N GLU A 158 -9.79 16.94 29.46
CA GLU A 158 -10.53 17.92 28.63
C GLU A 158 -9.73 18.39 27.41
N GLU A 159 -8.42 18.61 27.54
CA GLU A 159 -7.55 18.97 26.40
C GLU A 159 -7.58 17.92 25.28
N LEU A 160 -7.58 16.63 25.65
CA LEU A 160 -7.64 15.53 24.71
C LEU A 160 -9.05 15.35 24.13
N LYS A 161 -10.10 15.63 24.92
CA LYS A 161 -11.48 15.64 24.42
C LYS A 161 -11.67 16.71 23.36
N ASP A 162 -11.13 17.91 23.57
CA ASP A 162 -11.21 19.01 22.62
C ASP A 162 -10.52 18.64 21.30
N GLU A 163 -9.30 18.09 21.37
CA GLU A 163 -8.57 17.60 20.19
C GLU A 163 -9.35 16.51 19.44
N ILE A 164 -9.88 15.51 20.17
CA ILE A 164 -10.67 14.43 19.57
C ILE A 164 -11.96 14.99 18.95
N ASN A 165 -12.66 15.93 19.61
CA ASN A 165 -13.88 16.55 19.08
C ASN A 165 -13.65 17.24 17.73
N ASP A 166 -12.51 17.92 17.58
CA ASP A 166 -12.13 18.54 16.32
C ASP A 166 -11.88 17.49 15.22
N MET A 167 -11.23 16.37 15.56
CA MET A 167 -10.93 15.29 14.61
C MET A 167 -12.18 14.52 14.17
N ILE A 168 -13.13 14.29 15.08
CA ILE A 168 -14.35 13.51 14.79
C ILE A 168 -15.50 14.35 14.22
N ALA A 169 -15.25 15.62 13.90
CA ALA A 169 -16.28 16.53 13.42
C ALA A 169 -17.05 15.94 12.22
N GLY A 170 -18.38 15.92 12.32
CA GLY A 170 -19.26 15.35 11.31
C GLY A 170 -19.66 13.89 11.53
N TYR A 171 -19.10 13.21 12.54
CA TYR A 171 -19.46 11.84 12.92
C TYR A 171 -20.32 11.82 14.19
N ALA A 172 -21.14 10.76 14.34
CA ALA A 172 -22.15 10.70 15.39
C ALA A 172 -21.59 10.50 16.80
N SER A 173 -20.45 9.81 16.91
CA SER A 173 -19.76 9.55 18.18
C SER A 173 -18.27 9.24 17.92
N PRO A 174 -17.41 9.28 18.96
CA PRO A 174 -16.00 8.90 18.84
C PRO A 174 -15.79 7.49 18.29
N THR A 175 -16.61 6.52 18.71
CA THR A 175 -16.52 5.13 18.24
C THR A 175 -17.03 4.98 16.81
N GLU A 176 -18.10 5.68 16.44
CA GLU A 176 -18.65 5.67 15.09
C GLU A 176 -17.69 6.32 14.09
N TYR A 177 -16.97 7.37 14.49
CA TYR A 177 -15.89 7.95 13.68
C TYR A 177 -14.86 6.88 13.27
N TYR A 178 -14.38 6.09 14.23
CA TYR A 178 -13.40 5.03 13.96
C TYR A 178 -13.96 3.98 12.98
N ILE A 179 -15.19 3.51 13.24
CA ILE A 179 -15.84 2.50 12.41
C ILE A 179 -16.08 3.04 10.99
N GLU A 180 -16.69 4.22 10.85
CA GLU A 180 -17.04 4.79 9.55
C GLU A 180 -15.78 5.11 8.73
N LYS A 181 -14.71 5.62 9.34
CA LYS A 181 -13.44 5.82 8.61
C LYS A 181 -12.83 4.52 8.10
N LEU A 182 -12.89 3.43 8.88
CA LEU A 182 -12.50 2.11 8.40
C LEU A 182 -13.42 1.62 7.27
N VAL A 183 -14.73 1.80 7.42
CA VAL A 183 -15.72 1.44 6.38
C VAL A 183 -15.43 2.21 5.09
N GLU A 184 -15.23 3.54 5.15
CA GLU A 184 -14.88 4.39 4.01
C GLU A 184 -13.61 3.88 3.31
N GLY A 185 -12.53 3.68 4.05
CA GLY A 185 -11.25 3.25 3.48
C GLY A 185 -11.30 1.84 2.88
N ILE A 186 -11.87 0.88 3.61
CA ILE A 186 -11.97 -0.52 3.16
C ILE A 186 -12.94 -0.64 1.98
N SER A 187 -14.10 0.01 2.03
CA SER A 187 -15.08 -0.04 0.94
C SER A 187 -14.55 0.64 -0.33
N THR A 188 -13.75 1.70 -0.20
CA THR A 188 -13.12 2.36 -1.36
C THR A 188 -12.19 1.40 -2.09
N ILE A 189 -11.31 0.68 -1.37
CA ILE A 189 -10.44 -0.34 -1.97
C ILE A 189 -11.28 -1.52 -2.49
N GLY A 190 -12.23 -2.02 -1.70
CA GLY A 190 -13.12 -3.12 -2.06
C GLY A 190 -13.92 -2.86 -3.34
N ALA A 191 -14.44 -1.66 -3.50
CA ALA A 191 -15.22 -1.23 -4.66
C ALA A 191 -14.34 -0.99 -5.88
N ALA A 192 -13.16 -0.39 -5.72
CA ALA A 192 -12.24 -0.11 -6.82
C ALA A 192 -11.84 -1.39 -7.58
N PHE A 193 -11.67 -2.50 -6.87
CA PHE A 193 -11.26 -3.77 -7.46
C PHE A 193 -12.41 -4.77 -7.66
N ALA A 194 -13.66 -4.42 -7.36
CA ALA A 194 -14.78 -5.36 -7.55
C ALA A 194 -14.96 -5.74 -9.03
N PRO A 195 -15.20 -7.02 -9.36
CA PRO A 195 -15.49 -8.16 -8.46
C PRO A 195 -14.24 -8.95 -8.01
N GLU A 196 -13.03 -8.50 -8.36
CA GLU A 196 -11.80 -9.17 -7.97
C GLU A 196 -11.58 -9.14 -6.46
N LYS A 197 -10.82 -10.12 -5.98
CA LYS A 197 -10.58 -10.35 -4.55
C LYS A 197 -9.83 -9.17 -3.93
N VAL A 198 -10.23 -8.78 -2.72
CA VAL A 198 -9.50 -7.83 -1.87
C VAL A 198 -9.27 -8.46 -0.50
N ILE A 199 -8.01 -8.81 -0.19
CA ILE A 199 -7.63 -9.40 1.10
C ILE A 199 -7.22 -8.28 2.06
N VAL A 200 -8.07 -7.97 3.04
CA VAL A 200 -7.82 -6.92 4.04
C VAL A 200 -7.11 -7.50 5.25
N ARG A 201 -5.90 -7.02 5.52
CA ARG A 201 -5.18 -7.36 6.75
C ARG A 201 -5.72 -6.53 7.90
N MET A 202 -6.19 -7.19 8.96
CA MET A 202 -6.56 -6.51 10.21
C MET A 202 -5.34 -5.76 10.78
N SER A 203 -5.55 -4.78 11.66
CA SER A 203 -4.48 -3.88 12.09
C SER A 203 -3.24 -4.61 12.65
N ASP A 204 -2.07 -4.39 12.07
CA ASP A 204 -0.82 -5.06 12.47
C ASP A 204 0.17 -4.09 13.13
N PHE A 205 -0.30 -2.96 13.64
CA PHE A 205 0.57 -2.01 14.32
C PHE A 205 1.28 -2.63 15.52
N LYS A 206 2.55 -2.24 15.65
CA LYS A 206 3.35 -2.42 16.86
C LYS A 206 2.89 -1.41 17.92
N SER A 207 3.17 -1.70 19.20
CA SER A 207 2.76 -0.83 20.31
C SER A 207 3.33 0.59 20.19
N ASN A 208 4.56 0.73 19.71
CA ASN A 208 5.19 2.04 19.46
C ASN A 208 4.52 2.84 18.32
N GLU A 209 3.85 2.19 17.37
CA GLU A 209 3.09 2.87 16.32
C GLU A 209 1.75 3.37 16.86
N TYR A 210 1.05 2.53 17.63
CA TYR A 210 -0.16 2.94 18.36
C TYR A 210 0.12 4.06 19.37
N PHE A 211 1.31 4.05 20.00
CA PHE A 211 1.73 5.06 20.98
C PHE A 211 1.73 6.48 20.36
N ASN A 212 2.09 6.57 19.08
CA ASN A 212 2.20 7.83 18.36
C ASN A 212 0.85 8.40 17.88
N LEU A 213 -0.25 7.65 18.01
CA LEU A 213 -1.59 8.17 17.75
C LEU A 213 -2.02 9.12 18.89
N VAL A 214 -2.95 10.02 18.58
CA VAL A 214 -3.56 10.90 19.58
C VAL A 214 -4.18 10.05 20.70
N GLY A 215 -3.77 10.30 21.94
CA GLY A 215 -4.17 9.53 23.13
C GLY A 215 -3.51 8.15 23.29
N GLY A 216 -2.63 7.72 22.38
CA GLY A 216 -1.99 6.39 22.39
C GLY A 216 -1.05 6.14 23.57
N TYR A 217 -0.32 7.17 23.99
CA TYR A 217 0.66 7.11 25.10
C TYR A 217 0.08 6.63 26.45
N GLN A 218 -1.25 6.66 26.62
CA GLN A 218 -1.92 6.19 27.84
C GLN A 218 -2.11 4.67 27.87
N TYR A 219 -2.11 4.02 26.71
CA TYR A 219 -2.53 2.64 26.54
C TYR A 219 -1.40 1.71 26.11
N GLU A 220 -0.38 2.26 25.44
CA GLU A 220 0.69 1.45 24.87
C GLU A 220 1.86 1.31 25.84
N PRO A 221 2.28 0.06 26.16
CA PRO A 221 3.48 -0.16 26.93
C PRO A 221 4.73 0.19 26.10
N ASP A 222 5.79 0.59 26.80
CA ASP A 222 7.12 0.66 26.20
C ASP A 222 7.69 -0.76 26.10
N GLU A 223 8.11 -1.15 24.90
CA GLU A 223 8.61 -2.49 24.60
C GLU A 223 10.03 -2.40 24.05
N GLU A 224 10.96 -3.16 24.65
CA GLU A 224 12.35 -3.23 24.18
C GLU A 224 12.47 -3.68 22.72
N ASN A 225 11.56 -4.55 22.26
CA ASN A 225 11.57 -5.09 20.90
C ASN A 225 10.14 -5.06 20.31
N PRO A 226 9.67 -3.90 19.81
CA PRO A 226 8.30 -3.74 19.31
C PRO A 226 7.95 -4.69 18.16
N MET A 227 8.94 -5.12 17.36
CA MET A 227 8.75 -6.12 16.29
C MET A 227 8.18 -7.45 16.85
N LEU A 228 8.61 -7.86 18.05
CA LEU A 228 8.23 -9.11 18.71
C LEU A 228 7.18 -8.92 19.81
N GLY A 229 6.66 -7.70 19.95
CA GLY A 229 5.85 -7.24 21.07
C GLY A 229 4.34 -7.49 20.91
N PHE A 230 3.55 -6.65 21.58
CA PHE A 230 2.10 -6.74 21.68
C PHE A 230 1.38 -6.27 20.40
N ARG A 231 1.27 -7.18 19.41
CA ARG A 231 0.69 -6.92 18.08
C ARG A 231 0.00 -8.14 17.46
N GLY A 232 -0.77 -7.91 16.40
CA GLY A 232 -1.48 -8.95 15.63
C GLY A 232 -2.41 -9.81 16.50
N ALA A 233 -2.44 -11.11 16.24
CA ALA A 233 -3.38 -12.04 16.89
C ALA A 233 -3.40 -11.97 18.42
N SER A 234 -2.24 -11.87 19.07
CA SER A 234 -2.14 -11.81 20.53
C SER A 234 -2.79 -10.54 21.10
N ARG A 235 -2.71 -9.44 20.36
CA ARG A 235 -3.36 -8.18 20.71
C ARG A 235 -4.88 -8.28 20.60
N TYR A 236 -5.39 -8.87 19.52
CA TYR A 236 -6.85 -8.98 19.29
C TYR A 236 -7.57 -9.77 20.40
N ILE A 237 -6.94 -10.85 20.88
CA ILE A 237 -7.54 -11.74 21.88
C ILE A 237 -7.33 -11.25 23.32
N SER A 238 -6.50 -10.23 23.53
CA SER A 238 -6.26 -9.68 24.87
C SER A 238 -7.52 -8.98 25.38
N GLU A 239 -7.87 -9.22 26.64
CA GLU A 239 -8.99 -8.54 27.31
C GLU A 239 -8.85 -7.02 27.23
N ASP A 240 -7.60 -6.52 27.28
CA ASP A 240 -7.32 -5.09 27.24
C ASP A 240 -7.60 -4.47 25.89
N PHE A 241 -7.60 -5.20 24.76
CA PHE A 241 -7.74 -4.62 23.42
C PHE A 241 -8.91 -5.19 22.60
N ARG A 242 -9.57 -6.25 23.09
CA ARG A 242 -10.68 -6.94 22.40
C ARG A 242 -11.78 -5.99 21.90
N ASP A 243 -12.14 -4.97 22.68
CA ASP A 243 -13.16 -3.99 22.29
C ASP A 243 -12.73 -3.12 21.11
N CYS A 244 -11.43 -2.85 20.95
CA CYS A 244 -10.90 -2.13 19.79
C CYS A 244 -10.98 -2.99 18.54
N PHE A 245 -10.62 -4.27 18.65
CA PHE A 245 -10.77 -5.23 17.55
C PHE A 245 -12.22 -5.41 17.11
N ALA A 246 -13.18 -5.31 18.04
CA ALA A 246 -14.60 -5.32 17.72
C ALA A 246 -15.03 -4.17 16.79
N LEU A 247 -14.40 -2.99 16.91
CA LEU A 247 -14.64 -1.85 16.00
C LEU A 247 -14.19 -2.17 14.56
N GLU A 248 -13.02 -2.80 14.39
CA GLU A 248 -12.55 -3.25 13.07
C GLU A 248 -13.45 -4.34 12.48
N CYS A 249 -13.92 -5.27 13.32
CA CYS A 249 -14.88 -6.30 12.92
C CYS A 249 -16.21 -5.69 12.46
N GLU A 250 -16.70 -4.67 13.17
CA GLU A 250 -17.91 -3.95 12.80
C GLU A 250 -17.76 -3.26 11.43
N ALA A 251 -16.61 -2.63 11.17
CA ALA A 251 -16.34 -2.04 9.86
C ALA A 251 -16.38 -3.09 8.73
N ILE A 252 -15.70 -4.23 8.88
CA ILE A 252 -15.73 -5.31 7.87
C ILE A 252 -17.16 -5.84 7.65
N LYS A 253 -17.95 -6.00 8.72
CA LYS A 253 -19.35 -6.40 8.60
C LYS A 253 -20.15 -5.41 7.78
N ARG A 254 -20.05 -4.10 8.04
CA ARG A 254 -20.78 -3.08 7.29
C ARG A 254 -20.39 -3.10 5.81
N VAL A 255 -19.10 -3.19 5.50
CA VAL A 255 -18.59 -3.28 4.13
C VAL A 255 -19.15 -4.51 3.40
N ARG A 256 -19.06 -5.70 4.01
CA ARG A 256 -19.49 -6.93 3.34
C ARG A 256 -21.01 -7.10 3.32
N ASN A 257 -21.67 -6.87 4.45
CA ASN A 257 -23.07 -7.23 4.67
C ASN A 257 -24.06 -6.13 4.31
N ASN A 258 -23.69 -4.86 4.51
CA ASN A 258 -24.59 -3.73 4.23
C ASN A 258 -24.31 -3.14 2.85
N MET A 259 -23.04 -2.99 2.47
CA MET A 259 -22.65 -2.46 1.16
C MET A 259 -22.56 -3.54 0.06
N GLY A 260 -22.54 -4.82 0.44
CA GLY A 260 -22.53 -5.94 -0.52
C GLY A 260 -21.18 -6.24 -1.15
N LEU A 261 -20.07 -5.70 -0.62
CA LEU A 261 -18.71 -5.94 -1.12
C LEU A 261 -18.17 -7.30 -0.63
N THR A 262 -18.77 -8.39 -1.13
CA THR A 262 -18.44 -9.75 -0.71
C THR A 262 -17.07 -10.24 -1.18
N ASN A 263 -16.42 -9.51 -2.10
CA ASN A 263 -15.06 -9.75 -2.57
C ASN A 263 -13.98 -9.40 -1.52
N VAL A 264 -14.36 -8.73 -0.42
CA VAL A 264 -13.49 -8.47 0.73
C VAL A 264 -13.33 -9.75 1.57
N GLU A 265 -12.09 -10.19 1.72
CA GLU A 265 -11.63 -11.27 2.61
C GLU A 265 -10.87 -10.68 3.80
N ILE A 266 -10.80 -11.42 4.91
CA ILE A 266 -10.04 -11.02 6.11
C ILE A 266 -8.70 -11.75 6.13
N MET A 267 -7.63 -11.05 6.49
CA MET A 267 -6.35 -11.63 6.83
C MET A 267 -5.94 -11.31 8.26
N ILE A 268 -5.55 -12.34 9.01
CA ILE A 268 -5.07 -12.22 10.39
C ILE A 268 -3.54 -12.25 10.42
N PRO A 269 -2.88 -11.16 10.85
CA PRO A 269 -1.43 -11.11 11.02
C PRO A 269 -0.95 -11.68 12.35
N PHE A 270 0.34 -11.97 12.38
CA PHE A 270 1.15 -12.28 13.56
C PHE A 270 0.60 -13.40 14.46
N VAL A 271 0.01 -14.44 13.86
CA VAL A 271 -0.49 -15.62 14.59
C VAL A 271 0.68 -16.49 15.02
N ARG A 272 1.04 -16.48 16.31
CA ARG A 272 2.24 -17.19 16.82
C ARG A 272 1.97 -18.66 17.06
N THR A 273 0.78 -18.98 17.57
CA THR A 273 0.40 -20.33 18.01
C THR A 273 -0.95 -20.76 17.46
N LEU A 274 -1.17 -22.09 17.41
CA LEU A 274 -2.47 -22.66 17.02
C LEU A 274 -3.61 -22.21 17.95
N GLU A 275 -3.30 -21.97 19.23
CA GLU A 275 -4.29 -21.51 20.20
C GLU A 275 -4.72 -20.07 19.92
N GLU A 276 -3.77 -19.17 19.65
CA GLU A 276 -4.07 -17.80 19.20
C GLU A 276 -4.94 -17.82 17.93
N GLY A 277 -4.56 -18.65 16.95
CA GLY A 277 -5.33 -18.80 15.72
C GLY A 277 -6.79 -19.21 15.98
N ARG A 278 -7.02 -20.20 16.84
CA ARG A 278 -8.39 -20.64 17.20
C ARG A 278 -9.17 -19.54 17.93
N LYS A 279 -8.54 -18.89 18.92
CA LYS A 279 -9.17 -17.81 19.69
C LYS A 279 -9.57 -16.62 18.81
N VAL A 280 -8.75 -16.25 17.82
CA VAL A 280 -9.11 -15.19 16.88
C VAL A 280 -10.31 -15.60 16.01
N ILE A 281 -10.38 -16.85 15.53
CA ILE A 281 -11.54 -17.33 14.77
C ILE A 281 -12.81 -17.32 15.62
N GLU A 282 -12.74 -17.78 16.87
CA GLU A 282 -13.86 -17.72 17.83
C GLU A 282 -14.31 -16.27 18.05
N LEU A 283 -13.37 -15.35 18.26
CA LEU A 283 -13.64 -13.93 18.43
C LEU A 283 -14.32 -13.31 17.20
N LEU A 284 -13.85 -13.62 15.99
CA LEU A 284 -14.50 -13.19 14.76
C LEU A 284 -15.94 -13.71 14.66
N GLU A 285 -16.17 -14.98 15.00
CA GLU A 285 -17.51 -15.57 14.97
C GLU A 285 -18.44 -14.91 16.00
N GLU A 286 -17.98 -14.63 17.22
CA GLU A 286 -18.74 -13.86 18.22
C GLU A 286 -19.09 -12.46 17.73
N GLN A 287 -18.19 -11.82 16.98
CA GLN A 287 -18.45 -10.52 16.37
C GLN A 287 -19.36 -10.60 15.13
N GLY A 288 -19.76 -11.80 14.68
CA GLY A 288 -20.64 -12.00 13.54
C GLY A 288 -19.92 -12.18 12.20
N LEU A 289 -18.63 -12.47 12.20
CA LEU A 289 -17.78 -12.74 11.03
C LEU A 289 -17.39 -14.22 10.99
N LYS A 290 -18.37 -15.08 10.65
CA LYS A 290 -18.16 -16.52 10.58
C LYS A 290 -17.57 -16.94 9.23
N LYS A 291 -16.52 -17.76 9.28
CA LYS A 291 -15.91 -18.37 8.08
C LYS A 291 -16.95 -19.14 7.25
N GLY A 292 -16.99 -18.89 5.95
CA GLY A 292 -17.96 -19.45 5.00
C GLY A 292 -19.33 -18.77 4.98
N ASP A 293 -19.69 -18.00 6.02
CA ASP A 293 -20.93 -17.23 6.00
C ASP A 293 -20.85 -16.10 4.97
N LYS A 294 -21.85 -16.01 4.09
CA LYS A 294 -21.86 -15.13 2.91
C LYS A 294 -20.53 -15.18 2.13
N GLY A 295 -19.92 -16.36 2.04
CA GLY A 295 -18.66 -16.56 1.33
C GLY A 295 -17.42 -15.92 1.98
N LEU A 296 -17.49 -15.51 3.26
CA LEU A 296 -16.34 -14.94 3.97
C LEU A 296 -15.19 -15.95 4.01
N ARG A 297 -14.02 -15.53 3.53
CA ARG A 297 -12.77 -16.27 3.69
C ARG A 297 -11.88 -15.58 4.71
N ILE A 298 -11.20 -16.39 5.52
CA ILE A 298 -10.26 -15.92 6.53
C ILE A 298 -8.89 -16.51 6.21
N ILE A 299 -7.97 -15.66 5.80
CA ILE A 299 -6.60 -15.96 5.43
C ILE A 299 -5.69 -15.68 6.64
N MET A 300 -4.62 -16.45 6.79
CA MET A 300 -3.59 -16.17 7.79
C MET A 300 -2.36 -15.60 7.12
N MET A 301 -1.76 -14.57 7.72
CA MET A 301 -0.44 -14.15 7.30
C MET A 301 0.59 -15.17 7.81
N CYS A 302 1.26 -15.86 6.89
CA CYS A 302 2.30 -16.84 7.19
C CYS A 302 3.66 -16.14 7.25
N GLU A 303 3.98 -15.59 8.42
CA GLU A 303 5.14 -14.70 8.59
C GLU A 303 6.03 -15.03 9.78
N LEU A 304 5.67 -16.03 10.59
CA LEU A 304 6.55 -16.57 11.65
C LEU A 304 7.10 -17.93 11.25
N PRO A 305 8.31 -18.31 11.68
CA PRO A 305 8.84 -19.65 11.45
C PRO A 305 7.91 -20.77 11.98
N SER A 306 7.22 -20.55 13.10
CA SER A 306 6.21 -21.49 13.62
C SER A 306 5.09 -21.75 12.62
N ASN A 307 4.73 -20.78 11.78
CA ASN A 307 3.65 -20.87 10.80
C ASN A 307 4.03 -21.83 9.67
N ALA A 308 5.28 -21.74 9.20
CA ALA A 308 5.82 -22.68 8.21
C ALA A 308 6.02 -24.09 8.79
N LEU A 309 6.57 -24.18 10.02
CA LEU A 309 6.83 -25.46 10.69
C LEU A 309 5.54 -26.24 11.02
N LEU A 310 4.45 -25.53 11.32
CA LEU A 310 3.14 -26.11 11.66
C LEU A 310 2.08 -25.75 10.60
N ALA A 311 2.51 -25.56 9.35
CA ALA A 311 1.65 -25.08 8.26
C ALA A 311 0.41 -25.94 8.08
N ASP A 312 0.56 -27.27 8.11
CA ASP A 312 -0.54 -28.22 8.04
C ASP A 312 -1.62 -27.95 9.11
N GLN A 313 -1.22 -27.74 10.36
CA GLN A 313 -2.13 -27.53 11.49
C GLN A 313 -2.78 -26.14 11.45
N PHE A 314 -2.05 -25.10 11.04
CA PHE A 314 -2.65 -23.77 10.84
C PHE A 314 -3.67 -23.79 9.71
N LEU A 315 -3.42 -24.56 8.66
CA LEU A 315 -4.37 -24.77 7.57
C LEU A 315 -5.61 -25.55 7.99
N ASP A 316 -5.70 -26.16 9.18
CA ASP A 316 -7.01 -26.62 9.70
C ASP A 316 -7.91 -25.45 10.12
N ILE A 317 -7.30 -24.33 10.52
CA ILE A 317 -7.97 -23.16 11.10
C ILE A 317 -8.38 -22.17 10.00
N PHE A 318 -7.49 -21.88 9.04
CA PHE A 318 -7.65 -20.82 8.03
C PHE A 318 -7.95 -21.33 6.62
N ASP A 319 -8.44 -20.49 5.71
CA ASP A 319 -8.77 -20.82 4.31
C ASP A 319 -7.58 -20.77 3.35
N GLY A 320 -6.41 -20.41 3.86
CA GLY A 320 -5.17 -20.28 3.12
C GLY A 320 -4.18 -19.35 3.80
N PHE A 321 -3.08 -19.09 3.12
CA PHE A 321 -2.00 -18.24 3.56
C PHE A 321 -1.76 -17.05 2.63
N SER A 322 -1.36 -15.93 3.20
CA SER A 322 -0.55 -14.93 2.52
C SER A 322 0.79 -14.87 3.24
N ILE A 323 1.88 -15.22 2.56
CA ILE A 323 3.19 -15.23 3.17
C ILE A 323 3.67 -13.79 3.32
N GLY A 324 3.95 -13.35 4.55
CA GLY A 324 4.62 -12.09 4.84
C GLY A 324 6.13 -12.31 4.84
N SER A 325 6.76 -12.21 3.67
CA SER A 325 8.17 -12.58 3.49
C SER A 325 9.13 -11.70 4.27
N ASN A 326 8.75 -10.44 4.51
CA ASN A 326 9.53 -9.50 5.29
C ASN A 326 9.72 -9.94 6.75
N ASP A 327 8.64 -10.15 7.50
CA ASP A 327 8.71 -10.62 8.89
C ASP A 327 9.24 -12.05 8.97
N LEU A 328 8.93 -12.91 7.99
CA LEU A 328 9.49 -14.26 7.94
C LEU A 328 11.01 -14.23 7.82
N THR A 329 11.56 -13.36 6.97
CA THR A 329 13.01 -13.21 6.79
C THR A 329 13.67 -12.69 8.06
N GLN A 330 13.14 -11.63 8.66
CA GLN A 330 13.64 -11.07 9.92
C GLN A 330 13.69 -12.11 11.04
N LEU A 331 12.63 -12.89 11.22
CA LEU A 331 12.53 -13.90 12.28
C LEU A 331 13.35 -15.15 12.00
N THR A 332 13.53 -15.52 10.73
CA THR A 332 14.33 -16.70 10.34
C THR A 332 15.80 -16.43 10.50
N LEU A 333 16.25 -15.23 10.12
CA LEU A 333 17.65 -14.83 10.16
C LEU A 333 18.04 -14.13 11.47
N GLY A 334 17.06 -13.79 12.32
CA GLY A 334 17.30 -13.14 13.61
C GLY A 334 17.81 -11.70 13.47
N LEU A 335 17.22 -10.94 12.54
CA LEU A 335 17.64 -9.58 12.22
C LEU A 335 16.47 -8.59 12.26
N ASP A 336 16.80 -7.35 12.58
CA ASP A 336 15.93 -6.19 12.39
C ASP A 336 16.43 -5.44 11.15
N ARG A 337 15.58 -5.34 10.13
CA ARG A 337 15.94 -4.68 8.87
C ARG A 337 16.11 -3.17 9.01
N ASP A 338 15.51 -2.58 10.05
CA ASP A 338 15.63 -1.14 10.33
C ASP A 338 16.98 -0.83 11.01
N SER A 339 17.69 -1.85 11.49
CA SER A 339 19.02 -1.73 12.06
C SER A 339 20.09 -1.63 10.97
N GLY A 340 20.56 -0.41 10.69
CA GLY A 340 21.60 -0.14 9.70
C GLY A 340 22.93 -0.89 9.90
N LEU A 341 23.16 -1.50 11.07
CA LEU A 341 24.34 -2.33 11.35
C LEU A 341 24.27 -3.71 10.68
N ILE A 342 23.08 -4.29 10.55
CA ILE A 342 22.88 -5.68 10.08
C ILE A 342 21.86 -5.79 8.93
N ALA A 343 21.20 -4.69 8.53
CA ALA A 343 20.24 -4.67 7.44
C ALA A 343 20.79 -5.22 6.12
N HIS A 344 22.10 -5.11 5.88
CA HIS A 344 22.77 -5.68 4.70
C HIS A 344 22.73 -7.22 4.62
N LEU A 345 22.35 -7.90 5.71
CA LEU A 345 22.15 -9.35 5.76
C LEU A 345 20.70 -9.77 5.44
N PHE A 346 19.78 -8.80 5.27
CA PHE A 346 18.41 -9.08 4.88
C PHE A 346 18.36 -9.54 3.41
N ASP A 347 17.99 -10.80 3.17
CA ASP A 347 17.68 -11.31 1.84
C ASP A 347 16.55 -12.34 1.94
N GLU A 348 15.42 -12.05 1.30
CA GLU A 348 14.24 -12.93 1.28
C GLU A 348 14.47 -14.21 0.47
N ARG A 349 15.58 -14.27 -0.29
CA ARG A 349 16.01 -15.42 -1.09
C ARG A 349 16.99 -16.32 -0.35
N ASP A 350 17.37 -15.98 0.89
CA ASP A 350 18.24 -16.84 1.70
C ASP A 350 17.66 -18.27 1.79
N GLU A 351 18.54 -19.27 1.76
CA GLU A 351 18.13 -20.68 1.71
C GLU A 351 17.30 -21.10 2.93
N ALA A 352 17.56 -20.51 4.10
CA ALA A 352 16.74 -20.76 5.29
C ALA A 352 15.32 -20.21 5.12
N VAL A 353 15.18 -19.03 4.51
CA VAL A 353 13.88 -18.41 4.21
C VAL A 353 13.14 -19.22 3.15
N LYS A 354 13.80 -19.56 2.03
CA LYS A 354 13.24 -20.41 0.97
C LYS A 354 12.76 -21.76 1.49
N ALA A 355 13.48 -22.38 2.43
CA ALA A 355 13.04 -23.63 3.05
C ALA A 355 11.67 -23.46 3.75
N LEU A 356 11.49 -22.38 4.51
CA LEU A 356 10.21 -22.11 5.19
C LEU A 356 9.10 -21.71 4.22
N LEU A 357 9.40 -20.92 3.20
CA LEU A 357 8.47 -20.59 2.12
C LEU A 357 7.97 -21.87 1.43
N SER A 358 8.89 -22.75 1.03
CA SER A 358 8.59 -24.02 0.39
C SER A 358 7.71 -24.92 1.26
N MET A 359 7.99 -24.99 2.57
CA MET A 359 7.15 -25.73 3.52
C MET A 359 5.72 -25.21 3.56
N ALA A 360 5.53 -23.89 3.67
CA ALA A 360 4.20 -23.27 3.71
C ALA A 360 3.44 -23.46 2.39
N ILE A 361 4.10 -23.23 1.25
CA ILE A 361 3.51 -23.38 -0.10
C ILE A 361 3.06 -24.84 -0.30
N ARG A 362 3.96 -25.81 -0.09
CA ARG A 362 3.65 -27.23 -0.29
C ARG A 362 2.51 -27.71 0.61
N ALA A 363 2.46 -27.27 1.87
CA ALA A 363 1.37 -27.60 2.78
C ALA A 363 0.02 -27.06 2.27
N ALA A 364 -0.02 -25.81 1.82
CA ALA A 364 -1.24 -25.19 1.27
C ALA A 364 -1.69 -25.88 -0.02
N LYS A 365 -0.77 -26.12 -0.96
CA LYS A 365 -1.07 -26.79 -2.24
C LYS A 365 -1.54 -28.23 -2.02
N LYS A 366 -0.90 -29.00 -1.14
CA LYS A 366 -1.31 -30.37 -0.78
C LYS A 366 -2.74 -30.41 -0.24
N ARG A 367 -3.19 -29.36 0.44
CA ARG A 367 -4.54 -29.23 1.00
C ARG A 367 -5.54 -28.53 0.07
N GLY A 368 -5.12 -28.10 -1.11
CA GLY A 368 -5.95 -27.33 -2.04
C GLY A 368 -6.41 -25.98 -1.46
N LYS A 369 -5.61 -25.38 -0.57
CA LYS A 369 -5.88 -24.08 0.05
C LYS A 369 -5.06 -22.99 -0.61
N TYR A 370 -5.57 -21.76 -0.53
CA TYR A 370 -4.93 -20.60 -1.12
C TYR A 370 -3.54 -20.38 -0.51
N VAL A 371 -2.55 -20.06 -1.33
CA VAL A 371 -1.26 -19.53 -0.89
C VAL A 371 -0.79 -18.42 -1.82
N GLY A 372 -0.78 -17.20 -1.29
CA GLY A 372 -0.14 -16.04 -1.92
C GLY A 372 1.09 -15.61 -1.14
N ILE A 373 1.85 -14.68 -1.71
CA ILE A 373 2.92 -13.95 -1.02
C ILE A 373 2.66 -12.45 -1.13
N CYS A 374 2.98 -11.73 -0.06
CA CYS A 374 2.97 -10.27 -0.01
C CYS A 374 4.28 -9.77 0.60
N GLY A 375 4.84 -8.71 0.01
CA GLY A 375 6.18 -8.23 0.34
C GLY A 375 6.79 -7.49 -0.84
N GLN A 376 7.92 -6.83 -0.60
CA GLN A 376 8.65 -6.16 -1.68
C GLN A 376 9.57 -7.11 -2.44
N GLY A 377 10.03 -8.22 -1.85
CA GLY A 377 10.94 -9.17 -2.51
C GLY A 377 10.56 -9.57 -3.93
N PRO A 378 9.31 -10.02 -4.20
CA PRO A 378 8.92 -10.36 -5.58
C PRO A 378 8.82 -9.15 -6.52
N SER A 379 8.69 -7.93 -5.99
CA SER A 379 8.77 -6.67 -6.75
C SER A 379 10.22 -6.24 -7.01
N ASP A 380 11.11 -6.47 -6.05
CA ASP A 380 12.50 -6.03 -6.08
C ASP A 380 13.43 -7.04 -6.79
N HIS A 381 13.02 -8.32 -6.82
CA HIS A 381 13.82 -9.45 -7.28
C HIS A 381 13.00 -10.38 -8.19
N GLU A 382 13.13 -10.18 -9.49
CA GLU A 382 12.40 -10.95 -10.50
C GLU A 382 12.74 -12.45 -10.48
N ASP A 383 13.99 -12.80 -10.15
CA ASP A 383 14.44 -14.19 -9.99
C ASP A 383 13.74 -14.90 -8.84
N PHE A 384 13.44 -14.18 -7.77
CA PHE A 384 12.64 -14.68 -6.66
C PHE A 384 11.18 -14.88 -7.04
N ALA A 385 10.59 -13.95 -7.81
CA ALA A 385 9.26 -14.12 -8.36
C ALA A 385 9.17 -15.37 -9.25
N ALA A 386 10.15 -15.61 -10.12
CA ALA A 386 10.24 -16.82 -10.94
C ALA A 386 10.33 -18.10 -10.08
N TRP A 387 11.16 -18.10 -9.05
CA TRP A 387 11.28 -19.24 -8.13
C TRP A 387 9.96 -19.55 -7.41
N LEU A 388 9.18 -18.53 -7.02
CA LEU A 388 7.86 -18.72 -6.41
C LEU A 388 6.86 -19.37 -7.38
N VAL A 389 6.97 -19.06 -8.67
CA VAL A 389 6.18 -19.72 -9.73
C VAL A 389 6.52 -21.21 -9.79
N GLU A 390 7.82 -21.54 -9.76
CA GLU A 390 8.30 -22.93 -9.79
C GLU A 390 7.83 -23.74 -8.57
N GLU A 391 7.79 -23.12 -7.38
CA GLU A 391 7.23 -23.75 -6.18
C GLU A 391 5.68 -23.88 -6.22
N GLY A 392 5.03 -23.24 -7.20
CA GLY A 392 3.60 -23.38 -7.48
C GLY A 392 2.70 -22.48 -6.65
N ILE A 393 3.16 -21.28 -6.28
CA ILE A 393 2.35 -20.28 -5.56
C ILE A 393 1.10 -19.89 -6.36
N ASP A 394 -0.01 -19.56 -5.68
CA ASP A 394 -1.26 -19.18 -6.36
C ASP A 394 -1.26 -17.72 -6.81
N SER A 395 -0.61 -16.85 -6.03
CA SER A 395 -0.53 -15.42 -6.33
C SER A 395 0.72 -14.74 -5.76
N VAL A 396 1.09 -13.63 -6.40
CA VAL A 396 2.15 -12.73 -5.95
C VAL A 396 1.57 -11.32 -5.88
N SER A 397 1.68 -10.67 -4.72
CA SER A 397 1.15 -9.32 -4.50
C SER A 397 2.28 -8.29 -4.56
N LEU A 398 2.22 -7.41 -5.57
CA LEU A 398 3.28 -6.47 -5.92
C LEU A 398 2.89 -5.03 -5.62
N ASN A 399 3.87 -4.13 -5.57
CA ASN A 399 3.57 -2.70 -5.56
C ASN A 399 3.00 -2.28 -6.93
N PRO A 400 2.04 -1.34 -6.99
CA PRO A 400 1.36 -1.01 -8.25
C PRO A 400 2.29 -0.59 -9.40
N ASP A 401 3.42 0.04 -9.09
CA ASP A 401 4.43 0.49 -10.06
C ASP A 401 5.21 -0.65 -10.70
N THR A 402 5.40 -1.78 -10.01
CA THR A 402 6.15 -2.94 -10.53
C THR A 402 5.29 -4.00 -11.21
N VAL A 403 3.95 -3.91 -11.09
CA VAL A 403 3.00 -4.94 -11.58
C VAL A 403 3.23 -5.30 -13.05
N VAL A 404 3.33 -4.30 -13.93
CA VAL A 404 3.42 -4.55 -15.38
C VAL A 404 4.78 -5.15 -15.75
N GLU A 405 5.86 -4.62 -15.19
CA GLU A 405 7.23 -5.09 -15.43
C GLU A 405 7.39 -6.55 -14.99
N THR A 406 7.05 -6.85 -13.73
CA THR A 406 7.15 -8.22 -13.21
C THR A 406 6.23 -9.19 -13.95
N TRP A 407 5.04 -8.77 -14.36
CA TRP A 407 4.14 -9.63 -15.15
C TRP A 407 4.77 -10.02 -16.49
N LEU A 408 5.32 -9.05 -17.22
CA LEU A 408 5.97 -9.30 -18.51
C LEU A 408 7.22 -10.18 -18.35
N TYR A 409 8.04 -9.92 -17.33
CA TYR A 409 9.20 -10.76 -17.02
C TYR A 409 8.81 -12.22 -16.78
N LEU A 410 7.81 -12.45 -15.93
CA LEU A 410 7.35 -13.81 -15.61
C LEU A 410 6.80 -14.51 -16.85
N ALA A 411 6.15 -13.78 -17.74
CA ALA A 411 5.64 -14.34 -18.97
C ALA A 411 6.75 -14.75 -19.93
N GLU A 412 7.84 -13.98 -20.05
CA GLU A 412 9.00 -14.36 -20.86
C GLU A 412 9.76 -15.56 -20.31
N LYS A 413 9.73 -15.78 -18.98
CA LYS A 413 10.40 -16.91 -18.34
C LYS A 413 9.61 -18.22 -18.43
N HIS A 414 8.29 -18.14 -18.50
CA HIS A 414 7.40 -19.31 -18.37
C HIS A 414 6.54 -19.61 -19.60
N ASN A 415 6.54 -18.74 -20.63
CA ASN A 415 6.05 -19.04 -21.98
C ASN A 415 7.22 -19.32 -22.93
#